data_AF-A0A6M6JFR8-F1
#
_entry.id   AF-A0A6M6JFR8-F1
#
_cell.length_a   1.000
_cell.length_b   1.000
_cell.length_c   1.000
_cell.angle_alpha   90.00
_cell.angle_beta   90.00
_cell.angle_gamma   90.00
#
_symmetry.space_group_name_H-M   'P 1'
#
loop_
_entity.id
_entity.type
_entity.pdbx_description
1 polymer ?
#
loop_
_entity_poly.entity_id
_entity_poly.type
_entity_poly.pdbx_seq_one_letter_code
_entity_poly.pdbx_strand_id
1 'polypeptide(L)'
;MTTTLTAGPVDVSAMHVMHRAFRRDLARFAVAVPATPPGDRDAWERLGRRWRLFASVLHKHHASEDAGLWPLLRERATDPAARATLDAMEAEHDLVDPLLAACAAGFARGGPARDRLAVDIAALADALGAHLDHEEADALALVQTHLTQDDWARVEREHFAPAYGPRDLLAVLGWVLHDLPAEEARALRAASPWMRLAGPVVRRFDRSERRTFRHLDTGPTRADRALTVVSRHVAAAHTALLRATSGRVGGRFRGGEVLLLTVTGRRSGREFTVPLLHLRDGDGWVVAASNGGIDREPQWWLNLQAAPDAVVEVDGVSVPVVAAEVDGADRAALWDRLVAVLGAYDDYQAGVRRRIAVVRLSPCGSPSSSPRRRSRA
;
A
#
# COMPACT_ATOMS: atom_id res chain seq x y z
N MET A 1 -11.29 14.75 2.43
CA MET A 1 -12.29 14.75 1.35
C MET A 1 -13.06 13.47 1.47
N THR A 2 -14.28 13.57 1.97
CA THR A 2 -15.20 12.48 2.29
C THR A 2 -15.72 11.93 0.97
N THR A 3 -15.36 10.69 0.60
CA THR A 3 -16.03 10.02 -0.53
C THR A 3 -17.44 9.70 -0.07
N THR A 4 -18.39 10.52 -0.48
CA THR A 4 -19.83 10.30 -0.35
C THR A 4 -20.17 8.95 -0.99
N LEU A 5 -20.46 7.95 -0.17
CA LEU A 5 -21.35 6.85 -0.56
C LEU A 5 -22.62 7.53 -1.10
N THR A 6 -22.94 7.20 -2.35
CA THR A 6 -23.81 7.93 -3.28
C THR A 6 -25.15 8.30 -2.64
N ALA A 7 -25.43 9.61 -2.55
CA ALA A 7 -26.71 10.12 -2.09
C ALA A 7 -27.77 9.89 -3.16
N GLY A 8 -28.75 9.00 -2.88
CA GLY A 8 -29.85 8.67 -3.78
C GLY A 8 -30.94 7.87 -3.06
N PRO A 9 -32.11 7.66 -3.67
CA PRO A 9 -33.22 6.93 -3.06
C PRO A 9 -32.97 5.43 -2.86
N VAL A 10 -31.93 4.87 -3.49
CA VAL A 10 -31.56 3.45 -3.39
C VAL A 10 -30.16 3.30 -2.79
N ASP A 11 -30.02 2.47 -1.75
CA ASP A 11 -28.73 2.16 -1.14
C ASP A 11 -27.94 1.12 -1.97
N VAL A 12 -27.04 1.63 -2.82
CA VAL A 12 -26.12 0.84 -3.65
C VAL A 12 -24.73 0.67 -3.02
N SER A 13 -24.56 0.98 -1.72
CA SER A 13 -23.25 0.97 -1.06
C SER A 13 -22.54 -0.38 -1.14
N ALA A 14 -23.29 -1.48 -1.06
CA ALA A 14 -22.74 -2.83 -1.18
C ALA A 14 -22.08 -3.07 -2.55
N MET A 15 -22.63 -2.46 -3.61
CA MET A 15 -22.13 -2.57 -4.98
C MET A 15 -20.75 -1.94 -5.12
N HIS A 16 -20.62 -0.66 -4.76
CA HIS A 16 -19.33 0.05 -4.78
C HIS A 16 -18.26 -0.64 -3.92
N VAL A 17 -18.65 -1.19 -2.78
CA VAL A 17 -17.76 -1.92 -1.89
C VAL A 17 -17.22 -3.19 -2.56
N MET A 18 -18.05 -3.94 -3.29
CA MET A 18 -17.61 -5.08 -4.09
C MET A 18 -16.73 -4.65 -5.28
N HIS A 19 -17.12 -3.62 -6.02
CA HIS A 19 -16.35 -3.13 -7.17
C HIS A 19 -14.96 -2.66 -6.77
N ARG A 20 -14.85 -1.96 -5.64
CA ARG A 20 -13.55 -1.59 -5.05
C ARG A 20 -12.70 -2.82 -4.75
N ALA A 21 -13.31 -3.89 -4.23
CA ALA A 21 -12.60 -5.14 -3.94
C ALA A 21 -12.13 -5.85 -5.22
N PHE A 22 -12.92 -5.84 -6.29
CA PHE A 22 -12.50 -6.35 -7.61
C PHE A 22 -11.32 -5.56 -8.18
N ARG A 23 -11.42 -4.23 -8.26
CA ARG A 23 -10.33 -3.37 -8.75
C ARG A 23 -9.04 -3.57 -7.96
N ARG A 24 -9.12 -3.61 -6.62
CA ARG A 24 -7.97 -3.84 -5.72
C ARG A 24 -7.26 -5.15 -6.04
N ASP A 25 -8.02 -6.24 -6.17
CA ASP A 25 -7.46 -7.56 -6.40
C ASP A 25 -6.85 -7.72 -7.79
N LEU A 26 -7.51 -7.19 -8.80
CA LEU A 26 -7.05 -7.29 -10.18
C LEU A 26 -5.73 -6.52 -10.36
N ALA A 27 -5.63 -5.32 -9.76
CA ALA A 27 -4.37 -4.58 -9.69
C ALA A 27 -3.26 -5.38 -8.98
N ARG A 28 -3.59 -6.12 -7.92
CA ARG A 28 -2.62 -7.00 -7.24
C ARG A 28 -2.18 -8.16 -8.13
N PHE A 29 -3.10 -8.82 -8.83
CA PHE A 29 -2.73 -9.90 -9.76
C PHE A 29 -1.83 -9.39 -10.89
N ALA A 30 -2.12 -8.21 -11.45
CA ALA A 30 -1.35 -7.59 -12.52
C ALA A 30 0.12 -7.38 -12.13
N VAL A 31 0.39 -7.07 -10.86
CA VAL A 31 1.76 -6.92 -10.34
C VAL A 31 2.33 -8.26 -9.88
N ALA A 32 1.51 -9.16 -9.32
CA ALA A 32 1.99 -10.37 -8.65
C ALA A 32 2.44 -11.44 -9.65
N VAL A 33 1.71 -11.57 -10.75
CA VAL A 33 2.00 -12.54 -11.80
C VAL A 33 3.41 -12.35 -12.37
N PRO A 34 3.81 -11.16 -12.88
CA PRO A 34 5.17 -10.96 -13.40
C PRO A 34 6.24 -11.02 -12.30
N ALA A 35 5.93 -10.59 -11.07
CA ALA A 35 6.86 -10.59 -9.94
C ALA A 35 7.13 -12.00 -9.36
N THR A 36 6.26 -12.98 -9.62
CA THR A 36 6.40 -14.33 -9.06
C THR A 36 7.39 -15.15 -9.88
N PRO A 37 8.44 -15.74 -9.26
CA PRO A 37 9.38 -16.61 -9.98
C PRO A 37 8.66 -17.82 -10.62
N PRO A 38 8.94 -18.17 -11.89
CA PRO A 38 8.30 -19.32 -12.55
C PRO A 38 8.47 -20.66 -11.82
N GLY A 39 9.61 -20.85 -11.14
CA GLY A 39 9.89 -22.07 -10.36
C GLY A 39 9.16 -22.17 -9.02
N ASP A 40 8.50 -21.12 -8.55
CA ASP A 40 7.87 -21.06 -7.24
C ASP A 40 6.46 -21.66 -7.24
N ARG A 41 6.39 -23.00 -7.29
CA ARG A 41 5.12 -23.75 -7.37
C ARG A 41 4.13 -23.38 -6.26
N ASP A 42 4.63 -23.20 -5.03
CA ASP A 42 3.81 -22.84 -3.86
C ASP A 42 3.13 -21.48 -4.04
N ALA A 43 3.83 -20.48 -4.59
CA ALA A 43 3.25 -19.18 -4.86
C ALA A 43 2.19 -19.27 -5.96
N TRP A 44 2.47 -19.98 -7.06
CA TRP A 44 1.53 -20.19 -8.15
C TRP A 44 0.24 -20.88 -7.71
N GLU A 45 0.32 -21.91 -6.86
CA GLU A 45 -0.87 -22.54 -6.31
C GLU A 45 -1.70 -21.61 -5.43
N ARG A 46 -1.06 -20.73 -4.65
CA ARG A 46 -1.77 -19.75 -3.80
C ARG A 46 -2.45 -18.70 -4.67
N LEU A 47 -1.76 -18.19 -5.68
CA LEU A 47 -2.34 -17.26 -6.65
C LEU A 47 -3.52 -17.89 -7.36
N GLY A 48 -3.40 -19.13 -7.85
CA GLY A 48 -4.50 -19.85 -8.50
C GLY A 48 -5.69 -20.12 -7.57
N ARG A 49 -5.46 -20.47 -6.30
CA ARG A 49 -6.54 -20.58 -5.29
C ARG A 49 -7.25 -19.25 -5.08
N ARG A 50 -6.49 -18.16 -5.01
CA ARG A 50 -7.05 -16.82 -4.81
C ARG A 50 -7.79 -16.31 -6.03
N TRP A 51 -7.29 -16.63 -7.23
CA TRP A 51 -7.93 -16.36 -8.51
C TRP A 51 -9.29 -17.01 -8.60
N ARG A 52 -9.40 -18.29 -8.21
CA ARG A 52 -10.70 -19.01 -8.21
C ARG A 52 -11.75 -18.34 -7.33
N LEU A 53 -11.34 -17.78 -6.18
CA LEU A 53 -12.27 -17.00 -5.35
C LEU A 53 -12.69 -15.72 -6.08
N PHE A 54 -11.73 -14.96 -6.63
CA PHE A 54 -12.00 -13.74 -7.38
C PHE A 54 -12.97 -13.99 -8.55
N ALA A 55 -12.63 -14.93 -9.44
CA ALA A 55 -13.42 -15.25 -10.62
C ALA A 55 -14.81 -15.82 -10.25
N SER A 56 -14.90 -16.65 -9.21
CA SER A 56 -16.19 -17.18 -8.76
C SER A 56 -17.12 -16.09 -8.22
N VAL A 57 -16.59 -15.08 -7.54
CA VAL A 57 -17.41 -13.99 -6.99
C VAL A 57 -17.82 -13.03 -8.09
N LEU A 58 -16.92 -12.72 -9.02
CA LEU A 58 -17.22 -11.87 -10.18
C LEU A 58 -18.30 -12.50 -11.08
N HIS A 59 -18.17 -13.79 -11.38
CA HIS A 59 -19.18 -14.50 -12.18
C HIS A 59 -20.56 -14.50 -11.52
N LYS A 60 -20.63 -14.67 -10.18
CA LYS A 60 -21.90 -14.61 -9.44
C LYS A 60 -22.52 -13.21 -9.48
N HIS A 61 -21.70 -12.17 -9.45
CA HIS A 61 -22.13 -10.78 -9.51
C HIS A 61 -22.73 -10.45 -10.88
N HIS A 62 -22.00 -10.67 -11.98
CA HIS A 62 -22.52 -10.47 -13.34
C HIS A 62 -23.77 -11.31 -13.61
N ALA A 63 -23.75 -12.60 -13.23
CA ALA A 63 -24.91 -13.47 -13.42
C ALA A 63 -26.14 -13.02 -12.62
N SER A 64 -25.96 -12.37 -11.46
CA SER A 64 -27.07 -11.82 -10.67
C SER A 64 -27.65 -10.57 -11.31
N GLU A 65 -26.81 -9.77 -11.96
CA GLU A 65 -27.23 -8.58 -12.72
C GLU A 65 -28.02 -8.97 -13.97
N ASP A 66 -27.48 -9.92 -14.74
CA ASP A 66 -28.11 -10.42 -15.96
C ASP A 66 -29.46 -11.09 -15.67
N ALA A 67 -29.54 -11.85 -14.58
CA ALA A 67 -30.76 -12.56 -14.21
C ALA A 67 -31.82 -11.67 -13.54
N GLY A 68 -31.43 -10.56 -12.91
CA GLY A 68 -32.29 -9.80 -12.01
C GLY A 68 -32.32 -8.30 -12.26
N LEU A 69 -31.16 -7.64 -12.22
CA LEU A 69 -31.07 -6.18 -12.26
C LEU A 69 -31.38 -5.62 -13.66
N TRP A 70 -30.73 -6.13 -14.71
CA TRP A 70 -30.93 -5.65 -16.09
C TRP A 70 -32.35 -5.89 -16.60
N PRO A 71 -32.98 -7.05 -16.40
CA PRO A 71 -34.38 -7.26 -16.77
C PRO A 71 -35.32 -6.27 -16.10
N LEU A 72 -35.16 -6.04 -14.79
CA LEU A 72 -36.01 -5.09 -14.05
C LEU A 72 -35.80 -3.64 -14.51
N LEU A 73 -34.56 -3.23 -14.74
CA LEU A 73 -34.27 -1.91 -15.30
C LEU A 73 -34.84 -1.74 -16.70
N ARG A 74 -34.79 -2.77 -17.54
CA ARG A 74 -35.43 -2.75 -18.86
C ARG A 74 -36.95 -2.54 -18.72
N GLU A 75 -37.61 -3.17 -17.76
CA GLU A 75 -39.05 -2.94 -17.51
C GLU A 75 -39.37 -1.49 -17.09
N ARG A 76 -38.47 -0.84 -16.32
CA ARG A 76 -38.72 0.47 -15.70
C ARG A 76 -38.18 1.66 -16.48
N ALA A 77 -37.05 1.49 -17.17
CA ALA A 77 -36.38 2.51 -17.98
C ALA A 77 -36.62 2.19 -19.47
N THR A 78 -37.58 2.91 -20.06
CA THR A 78 -38.07 2.63 -21.42
C THR A 78 -37.53 3.59 -22.47
N ASP A 79 -36.78 4.63 -22.07
CA ASP A 79 -36.19 5.56 -23.01
C ASP A 79 -35.04 4.91 -23.79
N PRO A 80 -34.79 5.36 -25.04
CA PRO A 80 -33.76 4.75 -25.89
C PRO A 80 -32.34 4.82 -25.33
N ALA A 81 -32.01 5.84 -24.52
CA ALA A 81 -30.67 5.99 -23.96
C ALA A 81 -30.43 4.95 -22.85
N ALA A 82 -31.39 4.78 -21.94
CA ALA A 82 -31.33 3.73 -20.92
C ALA A 82 -31.24 2.33 -21.55
N ARG A 83 -31.97 2.07 -22.63
CA ARG A 83 -31.88 0.80 -23.36
C ARG A 83 -30.49 0.57 -23.98
N ALA A 84 -29.91 1.59 -24.59
CA ALA A 84 -28.55 1.50 -25.11
C ALA A 84 -27.51 1.22 -24.02
N THR A 85 -27.63 1.84 -22.84
CA THR A 85 -26.76 1.54 -21.68
C THR A 85 -26.89 0.07 -21.25
N LEU A 86 -28.12 -0.44 -21.12
CA LEU A 86 -28.34 -1.82 -20.66
C LEU A 86 -27.89 -2.86 -21.70
N ASP A 87 -28.05 -2.56 -22.99
CA ASP A 87 -27.52 -3.42 -24.07
C ASP A 87 -25.98 -3.42 -24.09
N ALA A 88 -25.35 -2.29 -23.74
CA ALA A 88 -23.90 -2.21 -23.57
C ALA A 88 -23.40 -3.01 -22.36
N MET A 89 -24.09 -2.97 -21.21
CA MET A 89 -23.73 -3.78 -20.02
C MET A 89 -23.68 -5.27 -20.34
N GLU A 90 -24.71 -5.79 -21.02
CA GLU A 90 -24.78 -7.21 -21.39
C GLU A 90 -23.68 -7.58 -22.40
N ALA A 91 -23.41 -6.71 -23.39
CA ALA A 91 -22.31 -6.91 -24.34
C ALA A 91 -20.92 -6.86 -23.67
N GLU A 92 -20.74 -6.03 -22.64
CA GLU A 92 -19.49 -5.96 -21.88
C GLU A 92 -19.26 -7.22 -21.04
N HIS A 93 -20.32 -7.81 -20.47
CA HIS A 93 -20.22 -9.11 -19.78
C HIS A 93 -19.69 -10.20 -20.73
N ASP A 94 -20.20 -10.26 -21.97
CA ASP A 94 -19.75 -11.18 -23.02
C ASP A 94 -18.26 -10.98 -23.40
N LEU A 95 -17.72 -9.77 -23.22
CA LEU A 95 -16.30 -9.47 -23.46
C LEU A 95 -15.40 -9.87 -22.28
N VAL A 96 -15.89 -9.74 -21.05
CA VAL A 96 -15.11 -10.02 -19.83
C VAL A 96 -14.94 -11.53 -19.61
N ASP A 97 -15.96 -12.33 -19.90
CA ASP A 97 -15.97 -13.77 -19.63
C ASP A 97 -14.84 -14.57 -20.32
N PRO A 98 -14.54 -14.37 -21.62
CA PRO A 98 -13.40 -15.00 -22.27
C PRO A 98 -12.05 -14.64 -21.63
N LEU A 99 -11.90 -13.41 -21.15
CA LEU A 99 -10.68 -12.94 -20.48
C LEU A 99 -10.50 -13.59 -19.10
N LEU A 100 -11.60 -13.78 -18.35
CA LEU A 100 -11.59 -14.54 -17.11
C LEU A 100 -11.18 -16.00 -17.34
N ALA A 101 -11.70 -16.62 -18.40
CA ALA A 101 -11.36 -17.99 -18.78
C ALA A 101 -9.87 -18.11 -19.18
N ALA A 102 -9.34 -17.16 -19.95
CA ALA A 102 -7.93 -17.12 -20.33
C ALA A 102 -7.01 -17.02 -19.11
N CYS A 103 -7.32 -16.11 -18.18
CA CYS A 103 -6.60 -15.97 -16.92
C CYS A 103 -6.67 -17.25 -16.06
N ALA A 104 -7.84 -17.88 -15.96
CA ALA A 104 -8.01 -19.14 -15.24
C ALA A 104 -7.12 -20.25 -15.82
N ALA A 105 -7.04 -20.36 -17.15
CA ALA A 105 -6.15 -21.31 -17.82
C ALA A 105 -4.67 -20.99 -17.56
N GLY A 106 -4.30 -19.71 -17.53
CA GLY A 106 -2.94 -19.29 -17.16
C GLY A 106 -2.57 -19.67 -15.73
N PHE A 107 -3.45 -19.43 -14.75
CA PHE A 107 -3.23 -19.84 -13.36
C PHE A 107 -3.18 -21.35 -13.18
N ALA A 108 -3.95 -22.12 -13.97
CA ALA A 108 -3.88 -23.59 -13.98
C ALA A 108 -2.53 -24.11 -14.49
N ARG A 109 -1.92 -23.42 -15.46
CA ARG A 109 -0.57 -23.73 -15.97
C ARG A 109 0.54 -23.27 -15.02
N GLY A 110 0.32 -22.20 -14.25
CA GLY A 110 1.27 -21.67 -13.28
C GLY A 110 2.49 -21.00 -13.93
N GLY A 111 3.67 -21.15 -13.32
CA GLY A 111 4.91 -20.48 -13.74
C GLY A 111 5.27 -20.54 -15.23
N PRO A 112 5.11 -21.69 -15.93
CA PRO A 112 5.34 -21.77 -17.37
C PRO A 112 4.48 -20.82 -18.22
N ALA A 113 3.32 -20.40 -17.72
CA ALA A 113 2.42 -19.48 -18.42
C ALA A 113 2.55 -18.03 -17.93
N ARG A 114 3.53 -17.70 -17.08
CA ARG A 114 3.65 -16.40 -16.41
C ARG A 114 3.49 -15.21 -17.36
N ASP A 115 4.28 -15.18 -18.43
CA ASP A 115 4.34 -14.00 -19.31
C ASP A 115 3.05 -13.85 -20.12
N ARG A 116 2.45 -14.96 -20.57
CA ARG A 116 1.14 -14.92 -21.24
C ARG A 116 0.03 -14.52 -20.27
N LEU A 117 0.03 -15.08 -19.06
CA LEU A 117 -0.94 -14.74 -18.01
C LEU A 117 -0.85 -13.27 -17.61
N ALA A 118 0.35 -12.67 -17.61
CA ALA A 118 0.51 -11.25 -17.32
C ALA A 118 -0.22 -10.38 -18.37
N VAL A 119 -0.15 -10.75 -19.64
CA VAL A 119 -0.90 -10.09 -20.73
C VAL A 119 -2.41 -10.29 -20.56
N ASP A 120 -2.84 -11.53 -20.27
CA ASP A 120 -4.27 -11.83 -20.08
C ASP A 120 -4.86 -11.06 -18.89
N ILE A 121 -4.10 -10.92 -17.78
CA ILE A 121 -4.51 -10.16 -16.60
C ILE A 121 -4.57 -8.66 -16.88
N ALA A 122 -3.63 -8.11 -17.66
CA ALA A 122 -3.67 -6.70 -18.06
C ALA A 122 -4.90 -6.41 -18.93
N ALA A 123 -5.18 -7.26 -19.93
CA ALA A 123 -6.36 -7.12 -20.77
C ALA A 123 -7.66 -7.18 -19.97
N LEU A 124 -7.75 -8.10 -18.99
CA LEU A 124 -8.88 -8.16 -18.09
C LEU A 124 -8.97 -6.93 -17.17
N ALA A 125 -7.84 -6.41 -16.68
CA ALA A 125 -7.80 -5.21 -15.84
C ALA A 125 -8.39 -4.00 -16.57
N ASP A 126 -8.04 -3.84 -17.84
CA ASP A 126 -8.57 -2.77 -18.68
C ASP A 126 -10.07 -2.97 -18.96
N ALA A 127 -10.47 -4.18 -19.40
CA ALA A 127 -11.86 -4.47 -19.76
C ALA A 127 -12.80 -4.40 -18.55
N LEU A 128 -12.45 -5.05 -17.44
CA LEU A 128 -13.27 -5.02 -16.22
C LEU A 128 -13.24 -3.64 -15.58
N GLY A 129 -12.11 -2.92 -15.64
CA GLY A 129 -12.02 -1.54 -15.16
C GLY A 129 -13.00 -0.62 -15.88
N ALA A 130 -13.01 -0.66 -17.22
CA ALA A 130 -13.92 0.11 -18.05
C ALA A 130 -15.39 -0.26 -17.80
N HIS A 131 -15.69 -1.56 -17.72
CA HIS A 131 -17.02 -2.06 -17.41
C HIS A 131 -17.55 -1.53 -16.06
N LEU A 132 -16.77 -1.68 -14.99
CA LEU A 132 -17.17 -1.21 -13.66
C LEU A 132 -17.29 0.32 -13.58
N ASP A 133 -16.51 1.07 -14.38
CA ASP A 133 -16.63 2.53 -14.47
C ASP A 133 -17.93 2.94 -15.19
N HIS A 134 -18.29 2.24 -16.27
CA HIS A 134 -19.54 2.45 -17.01
C HIS A 134 -20.76 2.07 -16.15
N GLU A 135 -20.69 0.94 -15.44
CA GLU A 135 -21.76 0.52 -14.54
C GLU A 135 -21.99 1.55 -13.43
N GLU A 136 -20.93 1.99 -12.75
CA GLU A 136 -21.03 2.96 -11.64
C GLU A 136 -21.51 4.34 -12.10
N ALA A 137 -21.12 4.78 -13.30
CA ALA A 137 -21.49 6.08 -13.84
C ALA A 137 -22.92 6.11 -14.37
N ASP A 138 -23.29 5.10 -15.17
CA ASP A 138 -24.50 5.15 -15.99
C ASP A 138 -25.55 4.12 -15.53
N ALA A 139 -25.19 2.86 -15.35
CA ALA A 139 -26.17 1.82 -14.97
C ALA A 139 -26.71 2.05 -13.55
N LEU A 140 -25.85 2.38 -12.59
CA LEU A 140 -26.29 2.73 -11.23
C LEU A 140 -27.06 4.06 -11.19
N ALA A 141 -26.83 4.99 -12.12
CA ALA A 141 -27.67 6.19 -12.25
C ALA A 141 -29.10 5.83 -12.70
N LEU A 142 -29.25 4.84 -13.57
CA LEU A 142 -30.57 4.29 -13.93
C LEU A 142 -31.25 3.64 -12.72
N VAL A 143 -30.49 2.90 -11.88
CA VAL A 143 -31.01 2.37 -10.60
C VAL A 143 -31.58 3.48 -9.73
N GLN A 144 -30.81 4.56 -9.51
CA GLN A 144 -31.24 5.67 -8.67
C GLN A 144 -32.46 6.41 -9.23
N THR A 145 -32.63 6.40 -10.56
CA THR A 145 -33.70 7.15 -11.24
C THR A 145 -34.99 6.34 -11.36
N HIS A 146 -34.89 5.04 -11.64
CA HIS A 146 -36.04 4.21 -12.07
C HIS A 146 -36.48 3.16 -11.05
N LEU A 147 -35.66 2.86 -10.04
CA LEU A 147 -35.97 1.85 -9.02
C LEU A 147 -36.25 2.49 -7.66
N THR A 148 -37.01 1.74 -6.85
CA THR A 148 -37.21 2.03 -5.43
C THR A 148 -36.29 1.17 -4.57
N GLN A 149 -36.12 1.52 -3.29
CA GLN A 149 -35.40 0.68 -2.33
C GLN A 149 -36.04 -0.72 -2.21
N ASP A 150 -37.35 -0.84 -2.36
CA ASP A 150 -38.06 -2.12 -2.31
C ASP A 150 -37.78 -2.99 -3.55
N ASP A 151 -37.70 -2.37 -4.73
CA ASP A 151 -37.28 -3.04 -5.96
C ASP A 151 -35.85 -3.59 -5.82
N TRP A 152 -34.93 -2.76 -5.30
CA TRP A 152 -33.55 -3.15 -5.03
C TRP A 152 -33.45 -4.31 -4.03
N ALA A 153 -34.14 -4.19 -2.90
CA ALA A 153 -34.16 -5.23 -1.87
C ALA A 153 -34.78 -6.54 -2.39
N ARG A 154 -35.72 -6.48 -3.34
CA ARG A 154 -36.25 -7.67 -4.01
C ARG A 154 -35.19 -8.33 -4.88
N VAL A 155 -34.52 -7.57 -5.75
CA VAL A 155 -33.43 -8.08 -6.60
C VAL A 155 -32.32 -8.72 -5.76
N GLU A 156 -31.94 -8.07 -4.66
CA GLU A 156 -30.95 -8.61 -3.72
C GLU A 156 -31.38 -9.97 -3.15
N ARG A 157 -32.63 -10.09 -2.69
CA ARG A 157 -33.13 -11.34 -2.10
C ARG A 157 -33.30 -12.48 -3.11
N GLU A 158 -33.69 -12.16 -4.33
CA GLU A 158 -34.06 -13.16 -5.33
C GLU A 158 -32.87 -13.60 -6.20
N HIS A 159 -31.90 -12.72 -6.44
CA HIS A 159 -30.81 -12.98 -7.38
C HIS A 159 -29.43 -12.95 -6.71
N PHE A 160 -29.11 -11.94 -5.91
CA PHE A 160 -27.76 -11.81 -5.32
C PHE A 160 -27.55 -12.71 -4.10
N ALA A 161 -28.43 -12.67 -3.11
CA ALA A 161 -28.28 -13.40 -1.86
C ALA A 161 -28.22 -14.94 -2.05
N PRO A 162 -29.06 -15.56 -2.92
CA PRO A 162 -29.01 -17.00 -3.16
C PRO A 162 -27.71 -17.48 -3.81
N ALA A 163 -26.95 -16.58 -4.49
CA ALA A 163 -25.68 -16.93 -5.11
C ALA A 163 -24.57 -17.25 -4.08
N TYR A 164 -24.76 -16.89 -2.80
CA TYR A 164 -23.75 -17.05 -1.75
C TYR A 164 -24.17 -18.09 -0.70
N GLY A 165 -23.43 -19.20 -0.66
CA GLY A 165 -23.58 -20.19 0.42
C GLY A 165 -22.89 -19.76 1.72
N PRO A 166 -23.13 -20.45 2.85
CA PRO A 166 -22.52 -20.12 4.14
C PRO A 166 -20.99 -20.06 4.14
N ARG A 167 -20.33 -20.88 3.30
CA ARG A 167 -18.87 -20.89 3.14
C ARG A 167 -18.37 -19.69 2.33
N ASP A 168 -19.14 -19.26 1.33
CA ASP A 168 -18.80 -18.12 0.47
C ASP A 168 -18.88 -16.82 1.26
N LEU A 169 -19.92 -16.67 2.10
CA LEU A 169 -20.11 -15.49 2.94
C LEU A 169 -18.90 -15.22 3.84
N LEU A 170 -18.28 -16.25 4.43
CA LEU A 170 -17.08 -16.07 5.25
C LEU A 170 -15.86 -15.62 4.44
N ALA A 171 -15.72 -16.11 3.20
CA ALA A 171 -14.63 -15.74 2.31
C ALA A 171 -14.82 -14.31 1.76
N VAL A 172 -16.03 -14.00 1.29
CA VAL A 172 -16.43 -12.68 0.77
C VAL A 172 -16.35 -11.62 1.87
N LEU A 173 -16.81 -11.90 3.09
CA LEU A 173 -16.70 -10.97 4.21
C LEU A 173 -15.24 -10.60 4.52
N GLY A 174 -14.34 -11.58 4.57
CA GLY A 174 -12.91 -11.31 4.76
C GLY A 174 -12.31 -10.50 3.61
N TRP A 175 -12.75 -10.79 2.39
CA TRP A 175 -12.28 -10.18 1.15
C TRP A 175 -12.72 -8.73 0.96
N VAL A 176 -14.01 -8.45 1.17
CA VAL A 176 -14.60 -7.12 1.04
C VAL A 176 -14.03 -6.17 2.09
N LEU A 177 -13.89 -6.63 3.32
CA LEU A 177 -13.39 -5.80 4.43
C LEU A 177 -11.87 -5.58 4.42
N HIS A 178 -11.15 -6.26 3.53
CA HIS A 178 -9.70 -6.13 3.43
C HIS A 178 -9.33 -4.75 2.84
N ASP A 179 -8.37 -4.06 3.46
CA ASP A 179 -7.98 -2.68 3.07
C ASP A 179 -9.14 -1.66 2.97
N LEU A 180 -10.23 -1.92 3.71
CA LEU A 180 -11.31 -0.96 3.85
C LEU A 180 -10.80 0.25 4.65
N PRO A 181 -11.03 1.50 4.19
CA PRO A 181 -10.60 2.69 4.91
C PRO A 181 -11.07 2.68 6.36
N ALA A 182 -10.24 3.21 7.27
CA ALA A 182 -10.51 3.14 8.71
C ALA A 182 -11.82 3.84 9.12
N GLU A 183 -12.30 4.80 8.32
CA GLU A 183 -13.58 5.48 8.52
C GLU A 183 -14.77 4.59 8.14
N GLU A 184 -14.76 4.00 6.96
CA GLU A 184 -15.79 3.05 6.51
C GLU A 184 -15.83 1.81 7.41
N ALA A 185 -14.67 1.31 7.84
CA ALA A 185 -14.58 0.15 8.73
C ALA A 185 -15.16 0.46 10.12
N ARG A 186 -15.05 1.73 10.56
CA ARG A 186 -15.68 2.21 11.80
C ARG A 186 -17.20 2.35 11.61
N ALA A 187 -17.65 2.89 10.48
CA ALA A 187 -19.07 3.02 10.15
C ALA A 187 -19.77 1.65 10.11
N LEU A 188 -19.22 0.67 9.39
CA LEU A 188 -19.73 -0.70 9.33
C LEU A 188 -19.82 -1.38 10.72
N ARG A 189 -18.82 -1.17 11.58
CA ARG A 189 -18.82 -1.70 12.97
C ARG A 189 -19.80 -0.98 13.91
N ALA A 190 -20.14 0.27 13.61
CA ALA A 190 -21.13 1.03 14.35
C ALA A 190 -22.56 0.64 13.92
N ALA A 191 -22.76 0.42 12.62
CA ALA A 191 -24.04 0.01 12.04
C ALA A 191 -24.49 -1.39 12.50
N SER A 192 -23.57 -2.30 12.82
CA SER A 192 -23.95 -3.62 13.32
C SER A 192 -23.00 -4.20 14.38
N PRO A 193 -23.49 -4.57 15.59
CA PRO A 193 -22.66 -5.14 16.65
C PRO A 193 -21.92 -6.43 16.26
N TRP A 194 -22.50 -7.25 15.38
CA TRP A 194 -21.87 -8.50 14.92
C TRP A 194 -20.61 -8.25 14.07
N MET A 195 -20.49 -7.08 13.42
CA MET A 195 -19.29 -6.69 12.68
C MET A 195 -18.05 -6.52 13.56
N ARG A 196 -18.23 -6.35 14.88
CA ARG A 196 -17.10 -6.38 15.85
C ARG A 196 -16.47 -7.77 15.95
N LEU A 197 -17.24 -8.82 15.63
CA LEU A 197 -16.79 -10.21 15.59
C LEU A 197 -16.12 -10.58 14.25
N ALA A 198 -16.12 -9.69 13.24
CA ALA A 198 -15.45 -9.94 11.97
C ALA A 198 -13.91 -9.85 12.06
N GLY A 199 -13.37 -9.27 13.15
CA GLY A 199 -11.93 -9.05 13.32
C GLY A 199 -11.04 -10.29 13.12
N PRO A 200 -11.35 -11.46 13.72
CA PRO A 200 -10.62 -12.70 13.46
C PRO A 200 -10.68 -13.18 12.00
N VAL A 201 -11.82 -13.01 11.32
CA VAL A 201 -12.01 -13.37 9.90
C VAL A 201 -11.12 -12.50 9.02
N VAL A 202 -11.17 -11.18 9.21
CA VAL A 202 -10.30 -10.22 8.50
C VAL A 202 -8.83 -10.52 8.75
N ARG A 203 -8.41 -10.72 10.01
CA ARG A 203 -7.02 -11.09 10.33
C ARG A 203 -6.57 -12.42 9.71
N ARG A 204 -7.49 -13.38 9.55
CA ARG A 204 -7.21 -14.64 8.85
C ARG A 204 -7.05 -14.39 7.35
N PHE A 205 -7.93 -13.59 6.76
CA PHE A 205 -7.85 -13.17 5.36
C PHE A 205 -6.54 -12.44 5.08
N ASP A 206 -6.19 -11.42 5.88
CA ASP A 206 -4.93 -10.67 5.74
C ASP A 206 -3.68 -11.57 5.80
N ARG A 207 -3.70 -12.59 6.67
CA ARG A 207 -2.61 -13.57 6.74
C ARG A 207 -2.55 -14.45 5.49
N SER A 208 -3.69 -14.76 4.89
CA SER A 208 -3.77 -15.48 3.63
C SER A 208 -3.25 -14.61 2.49
N GLU A 209 -3.71 -13.36 2.39
CA GLU A 209 -3.30 -12.40 1.36
C GLU A 209 -1.79 -12.20 1.34
N ARG A 210 -1.16 -11.93 2.50
CA ARG A 210 0.31 -11.78 2.59
C ARG A 210 1.09 -13.01 2.13
N ARG A 211 0.51 -14.21 2.26
CA ARG A 211 1.14 -15.45 1.79
C ARG A 211 0.93 -15.66 0.30
N THR A 212 -0.25 -15.30 -0.21
CA THR A 212 -0.60 -15.38 -1.62
C THR A 212 0.21 -14.39 -2.43
N PHE A 213 0.28 -13.16 -1.97
CA PHE A 213 0.96 -12.04 -2.62
C PHE A 213 2.34 -11.76 -2.00
N ARG A 214 3.05 -12.81 -1.58
CA ARG A 214 4.34 -12.69 -0.90
C ARG A 214 5.43 -12.01 -1.73
N HIS A 215 5.26 -11.98 -3.05
CA HIS A 215 6.13 -11.30 -4.01
C HIS A 215 5.65 -9.89 -4.38
N LEU A 216 4.48 -9.45 -3.90
CA LEU A 216 4.02 -8.05 -3.96
C LEU A 216 4.53 -7.24 -2.77
N ASP A 217 4.47 -7.85 -1.58
CA ASP A 217 4.88 -7.25 -0.32
C ASP A 217 6.41 -7.16 -0.25
N THR A 218 6.98 -6.00 -0.63
CA THR A 218 8.32 -5.59 -0.17
C THR A 218 8.30 -5.01 1.24
N GLY A 219 7.19 -5.14 1.97
CA GLY A 219 7.13 -4.82 3.39
C GLY A 219 8.07 -5.72 4.22
N PRO A 220 8.51 -5.28 5.41
CA PRO A 220 9.52 -5.99 6.18
C PRO A 220 9.13 -7.46 6.39
N THR A 221 9.98 -8.34 5.88
CA THR A 221 9.91 -9.79 6.02
C THR A 221 9.89 -10.18 7.50
N ARG A 222 9.62 -11.46 7.81
CA ARG A 222 9.74 -11.93 9.21
C ARG A 222 11.17 -11.73 9.75
N ALA A 223 12.17 -11.91 8.89
CA ALA A 223 13.56 -11.61 9.22
C ALA A 223 13.75 -10.13 9.51
N ASP A 224 13.19 -9.23 8.69
CA ASP A 224 13.30 -7.77 8.90
C ASP A 224 12.59 -7.29 10.17
N ARG A 225 11.47 -7.93 10.55
CA ARG A 225 10.77 -7.62 11.81
C ARG A 225 11.57 -8.10 13.02
N ALA A 226 12.13 -9.30 12.95
CA ALA A 226 13.03 -9.81 13.98
C ALA A 226 14.28 -8.93 14.08
N LEU A 227 14.87 -8.57 12.94
CA LEU A 227 16.00 -7.66 12.83
C LEU A 227 15.66 -6.28 13.42
N THR A 228 14.50 -5.70 13.12
CA THR A 228 14.07 -4.42 13.72
C THR A 228 14.03 -4.48 15.25
N VAL A 229 13.54 -5.58 15.83
CA VAL A 229 13.52 -5.77 17.29
C VAL A 229 14.94 -5.90 17.83
N VAL A 230 15.77 -6.73 17.21
CA VAL A 230 17.19 -6.91 17.61
C VAL A 230 17.96 -5.60 17.49
N SER A 231 17.86 -4.91 16.35
CA SER A 231 18.49 -3.63 16.06
C SER A 231 18.09 -2.55 17.06
N ARG A 232 16.85 -2.56 17.58
CA ARG A 232 16.44 -1.62 18.64
C ARG A 232 17.21 -1.86 19.94
N HIS A 233 17.42 -3.11 20.33
CA HIS A 233 18.18 -3.45 21.54
C HIS A 233 19.68 -3.18 21.35
N VAL A 234 20.23 -3.50 20.18
CA VAL A 234 21.63 -3.18 19.82
C VAL A 234 21.84 -1.66 19.81
N ALA A 235 20.93 -0.89 19.19
CA ALA A 235 21.00 0.56 19.18
C ALA A 235 20.94 1.14 20.59
N ALA A 236 20.06 0.64 21.46
CA ALA A 236 19.99 1.08 22.86
C ALA A 236 21.27 0.78 23.64
N ALA A 237 21.86 -0.41 23.47
CA ALA A 237 23.13 -0.77 24.08
C ALA A 237 24.29 0.07 23.54
N HIS A 238 24.31 0.34 22.23
CA HIS A 238 25.32 1.18 21.58
C HIS A 238 25.22 2.65 22.04
N THR A 239 24.01 3.20 22.15
CA THR A 239 23.80 4.53 22.74
C THR A 239 24.27 4.59 24.19
N ALA A 240 23.96 3.58 25.01
CA ALA A 240 24.43 3.54 26.40
C ALA A 240 25.96 3.49 26.49
N LEU A 241 26.61 2.69 25.65
CA LEU A 241 28.07 2.59 25.57
C LEU A 241 28.72 3.91 25.11
N LEU A 242 28.18 4.54 24.07
CA LEU A 242 28.68 5.81 23.54
C LEU A 242 28.58 6.92 24.60
N ARG A 243 27.46 7.01 25.32
CA ARG A 243 27.30 8.00 26.40
C ARG A 243 28.20 7.71 27.60
N ALA A 244 28.30 6.46 28.03
CA ALA A 244 29.13 6.08 29.17
C ALA A 244 30.63 6.29 28.93
N THR A 245 31.05 6.29 27.67
CA THR A 245 32.46 6.43 27.29
C THR A 245 32.79 7.75 26.60
N SER A 246 31.83 8.68 26.53
CA SER A 246 31.96 9.95 25.79
C SER A 246 32.46 9.72 24.35
N GLY A 247 31.95 8.69 23.68
CA GLY A 247 32.32 8.32 22.31
C GLY A 247 33.62 7.52 22.16
N ARG A 248 34.41 7.33 23.23
CA ARG A 248 35.72 6.64 23.17
C ARG A 248 35.61 5.17 22.77
N VAL A 249 34.49 4.51 23.09
CA VAL A 249 34.23 3.12 22.72
C VAL A 249 32.94 3.05 21.89
N GLY A 250 33.04 2.47 20.69
CA GLY A 250 31.91 2.36 19.75
C GLY A 250 31.67 3.60 18.88
N GLY A 251 32.52 4.64 18.96
CA GLY A 251 32.44 5.85 18.12
C GLY A 251 32.66 5.61 16.62
N ARG A 252 33.15 4.41 16.25
CA ARG A 252 33.24 3.94 14.87
C ARG A 252 32.46 2.65 14.69
N PHE A 253 31.71 2.54 13.59
CA PHE A 253 30.94 1.35 13.24
C PHE A 253 31.00 1.11 11.73
N ARG A 254 31.34 -0.12 11.31
CA ARG A 254 31.47 -0.50 9.89
C ARG A 254 32.28 0.49 9.02
N GLY A 255 33.38 1.02 9.57
CA GLY A 255 34.29 1.94 8.87
C GLY A 255 33.98 3.43 9.06
N GLY A 256 32.74 3.79 9.36
CA GLY A 256 32.31 5.18 9.54
C GLY A 256 32.22 5.66 10.98
N GLU A 257 32.09 6.97 11.13
CA GLU A 257 31.91 7.65 12.41
C GLU A 257 30.44 7.68 12.81
N VAL A 258 30.18 7.50 14.11
CA VAL A 258 28.84 7.42 14.68
C VAL A 258 28.54 8.70 15.45
N LEU A 259 27.37 9.27 15.21
CA LEU A 259 26.78 10.31 16.07
C LEU A 259 25.50 9.78 16.72
N LEU A 260 25.08 10.39 17.82
CA LEU A 260 23.77 10.17 18.39
C LEU A 260 22.83 11.29 17.96
N LEU A 261 21.71 10.94 17.35
CA LEU A 261 20.66 11.88 16.96
C LEU A 261 19.48 11.74 17.92
N THR A 262 19.13 12.81 18.62
CA THR A 262 17.94 12.89 19.48
C THR A 262 16.85 13.70 18.78
N VAL A 263 15.65 13.11 18.64
CA VAL A 263 14.49 13.73 17.97
C VAL A 263 13.23 13.62 18.82
N THR A 264 12.31 14.57 18.63
CA THR A 264 10.99 14.55 19.29
C THR A 264 10.01 13.66 18.54
N GLY A 265 9.38 12.72 19.24
CA GLY A 265 8.41 11.81 18.65
C GLY A 265 7.12 12.49 18.23
N ARG A 266 6.83 12.55 16.93
CA ARG A 266 5.66 13.26 16.35
C ARG A 266 4.28 12.86 16.89
N ARG A 267 4.15 11.67 17.48
CA ARG A 267 2.89 11.17 18.08
C ARG A 267 2.88 11.23 19.60
N SER A 268 4.05 11.13 20.23
CA SER A 268 4.17 10.93 21.68
C SER A 268 4.76 12.11 22.43
N GLY A 269 5.38 13.08 21.74
CA GLY A 269 6.14 14.18 22.34
C GLY A 269 7.44 13.78 23.04
N ARG A 270 7.64 12.49 23.33
CA ARG A 270 8.86 11.96 23.95
C ARG A 270 10.09 12.07 23.03
N GLU A 271 11.25 12.29 23.62
CA GLU A 271 12.53 12.22 22.92
C GLU A 271 12.96 10.78 22.62
N PHE A 272 13.58 10.59 21.46
CA PHE A 272 14.17 9.33 21.01
C PHE A 272 15.58 9.58 20.51
N THR A 273 16.56 8.88 21.08
CA THR A 273 17.96 8.92 20.62
C THR A 273 18.27 7.69 19.77
N VAL A 274 18.91 7.90 18.61
CA VAL A 274 19.35 6.83 17.70
C VAL A 274 20.81 7.03 17.30
N PRO A 275 21.65 5.98 17.31
CA PRO A 275 23.00 6.03 16.76
C PRO A 275 22.94 5.95 15.23
N LEU A 276 23.61 6.87 14.54
CA LEU A 276 23.66 6.93 13.08
C LEU A 276 25.09 7.09 12.58
N LEU A 277 25.38 6.42 11.47
CA LEU A 277 26.56 6.73 10.68
C LEU A 277 26.37 8.09 10.01
N HIS A 278 27.44 8.88 9.95
CA HIS A 278 27.38 10.21 9.41
C HIS A 278 28.61 10.55 8.56
N LEU A 279 28.49 11.63 7.79
CA LEU A 279 29.60 12.36 7.20
C LEU A 279 29.64 13.78 7.72
N ARG A 280 30.83 14.38 7.75
CA ARG A 280 30.97 15.82 7.93
C ARG A 280 30.68 16.60 6.66
N ASP A 281 29.97 17.72 6.83
CA ASP A 281 29.58 18.63 5.76
C ASP A 281 29.64 20.08 6.27
N GLY A 282 30.79 20.74 6.07
CA GLY A 282 31.11 22.01 6.73
C GLY A 282 31.07 21.87 8.26
N ASP A 283 30.36 22.78 8.92
CA ASP A 283 30.13 22.74 10.38
C ASP A 283 29.06 21.72 10.79
N GLY A 284 28.34 21.16 9.82
CA GLY A 284 27.21 20.24 10.04
C GLY A 284 27.56 18.77 9.78
N TRP A 285 26.50 17.98 9.69
CA TRP A 285 26.57 16.54 9.45
C TRP A 285 25.58 16.13 8.37
N VAL A 286 25.87 15.02 7.70
CA VAL A 286 24.95 14.37 6.76
C VAL A 286 24.71 12.95 7.22
N VAL A 287 23.45 12.56 7.30
CA VAL A 287 22.99 11.20 7.63
C VAL A 287 22.04 10.71 6.56
N ALA A 288 21.85 9.40 6.46
CA ALA A 288 20.94 8.79 5.50
C ALA A 288 19.87 7.93 6.21
N ALA A 289 18.62 8.10 5.79
CA ALA A 289 17.44 7.40 6.30
C ALA A 289 17.34 5.95 5.79
N SER A 290 18.45 5.20 5.79
CA SER A 290 18.52 3.88 5.16
C SER A 290 17.75 2.79 5.89
N ASN A 291 17.55 2.94 7.20
CA ASN A 291 16.89 1.95 8.06
C ASN A 291 17.53 0.54 7.94
N GLY A 292 18.84 0.48 7.69
CA GLY A 292 19.56 -0.77 7.48
C GLY A 292 19.12 -1.57 6.24
N GLY A 293 18.58 -0.90 5.22
CA GLY A 293 18.12 -1.55 3.98
C GLY A 293 16.69 -2.10 4.06
N ILE A 294 15.97 -1.86 5.16
CA ILE A 294 14.54 -2.22 5.26
C ILE A 294 13.72 -1.20 4.45
N ASP A 295 12.85 -1.68 3.55
CA ASP A 295 11.95 -0.88 2.68
C ASP A 295 10.77 -0.28 3.47
N ARG A 296 11.13 0.48 4.51
CA ARG A 296 10.27 1.27 5.37
C ARG A 296 11.05 2.48 5.86
N GLU A 297 10.40 3.64 5.90
CA GLU A 297 10.99 4.85 6.46
C GLU A 297 11.31 4.69 7.95
N PRO A 298 12.53 5.05 8.39
CA PRO A 298 12.89 4.96 9.79
C PRO A 298 12.09 5.98 10.61
N GLN A 299 11.76 5.60 11.85
CA GLN A 299 10.92 6.43 12.71
C GLN A 299 11.51 7.83 12.96
N TRP A 300 12.83 7.93 13.15
CA TRP A 300 13.50 9.20 13.41
C TRP A 300 13.37 10.18 12.24
N TRP A 301 13.37 9.67 11.00
CA TRP A 301 13.22 10.51 9.81
C TRP A 301 11.80 11.08 9.71
N LEU A 302 10.80 10.22 9.90
CA LEU A 302 9.40 10.64 9.97
C LEU A 302 9.13 11.63 11.12
N ASN A 303 9.93 11.60 12.19
CA ASN A 303 9.85 12.59 13.27
C ASN A 303 10.44 13.94 12.85
N LEU A 304 11.61 13.95 12.19
CA LEU A 304 12.24 15.17 11.67
C LEU A 304 11.38 15.88 10.62
N GLN A 305 10.68 15.12 9.77
CA GLN A 305 9.72 15.68 8.82
C GLN A 305 8.56 16.42 9.51
N ALA A 306 8.22 16.05 10.75
CA ALA A 306 7.17 16.72 11.53
C ALA A 306 7.71 17.88 12.38
N ALA A 307 8.93 17.75 12.91
CA ALA A 307 9.63 18.77 13.67
C ALA A 307 11.14 18.67 13.39
N PRO A 308 11.74 19.63 12.66
CA PRO A 308 13.10 19.50 12.16
C PRO A 308 14.18 19.74 13.22
N ASP A 309 13.81 20.27 14.39
CA ASP A 309 14.73 20.51 15.49
C ASP A 309 15.19 19.20 16.13
N ALA A 310 16.50 19.08 16.32
CA ALA A 310 17.12 17.91 16.92
C ALA A 310 18.40 18.28 17.68
N VAL A 311 18.96 17.30 18.39
CA VAL A 311 20.27 17.42 19.04
C VAL A 311 21.17 16.31 18.54
N VAL A 312 22.38 16.67 18.13
CA VAL A 312 23.45 15.73 17.79
C VAL A 312 24.42 15.65 18.97
N GLU A 313 24.74 14.43 19.42
CA GLU A 313 25.88 14.19 20.31
C GLU A 313 27.00 13.51 19.51
N VAL A 314 28.17 14.15 19.46
CA VAL A 314 29.39 13.61 18.84
C VAL A 314 30.59 13.99 19.70
N ASP A 315 31.52 13.07 19.92
CA ASP A 315 32.71 13.28 20.75
C ASP A 315 32.44 13.85 22.17
N GLY A 316 31.29 13.49 22.74
CA GLY A 316 30.87 13.96 24.06
C GLY A 316 30.31 15.39 24.09
N VAL A 317 30.14 16.04 22.93
CA VAL A 317 29.56 17.38 22.80
C VAL A 317 28.16 17.29 22.20
N SER A 318 27.20 17.95 22.84
CA SER A 318 25.83 18.08 22.36
C SER A 318 25.65 19.39 21.60
N VAL A 319 25.16 19.30 20.36
CA VAL A 319 24.96 20.44 19.46
C VAL A 319 23.51 20.46 18.98
N PRO A 320 22.74 21.54 19.26
CA PRO A 320 21.42 21.73 18.66
C PRO A 320 21.54 21.92 17.14
N VAL A 321 20.69 21.25 16.39
CA VAL A 321 20.69 21.28 14.93
C VAL A 321 19.28 21.40 14.36
N VAL A 322 19.19 21.91 13.13
CA VAL A 322 17.99 21.82 12.28
C VAL A 322 18.26 20.83 11.16
N ALA A 323 17.35 19.88 10.97
CA ALA A 323 17.41 18.90 9.91
C ALA A 323 16.69 19.37 8.63
N ALA A 324 17.27 19.08 7.47
CA ALA A 324 16.63 19.29 6.18
C ALA A 324 16.95 18.13 5.22
N GLU A 325 15.98 17.70 4.42
CA GLU A 325 16.26 16.79 3.29
C GLU A 325 17.09 17.53 2.24
N VAL A 326 18.06 16.83 1.66
CA VAL A 326 18.84 17.33 0.52
C VAL A 326 18.30 16.71 -0.76
N ASP A 327 18.11 17.55 -1.78
CA ASP A 327 17.57 17.20 -3.08
C ASP A 327 18.54 17.46 -4.24
N GLY A 328 18.18 17.00 -5.44
CA GLY A 328 18.86 17.33 -6.69
C GLY A 328 20.33 16.89 -6.75
N ALA A 329 21.17 17.76 -7.34
CA ALA A 329 22.60 17.47 -7.56
C ALA A 329 23.38 17.36 -6.23
N ASP A 330 23.04 18.18 -5.24
CA ASP A 330 23.68 18.14 -3.92
C ASP A 330 23.45 16.78 -3.23
N ARG A 331 22.23 16.22 -3.39
CA ARG A 331 21.94 14.88 -2.90
C ARG A 331 22.84 13.84 -3.56
N ALA A 332 22.97 13.87 -4.89
CA ALA A 332 23.77 12.89 -5.62
C ALA A 332 25.23 12.92 -5.16
N ALA A 333 25.83 14.11 -5.06
CA ALA A 333 27.21 14.27 -4.57
C ALA A 333 27.39 13.78 -3.12
N LEU A 334 26.43 14.06 -2.23
CA LEU A 334 26.47 13.56 -0.85
C LEU A 334 26.24 12.05 -0.76
N TRP A 335 25.39 11.49 -1.63
CA TRP A 335 25.16 10.06 -1.73
C TRP A 335 26.43 9.32 -2.15
N ASP A 336 27.12 9.79 -3.18
CA ASP A 336 28.38 9.19 -3.63
C ASP A 336 29.45 9.20 -2.52
N ARG A 337 29.52 10.28 -1.73
CA ARG A 337 30.38 10.36 -0.54
C ARG A 337 29.97 9.37 0.54
N LEU A 338 28.67 9.18 0.79
CA LEU A 338 28.16 8.21 1.75
C LEU A 338 28.55 6.79 1.34
N VAL A 339 28.36 6.45 0.06
CA VAL A 339 28.74 5.16 -0.51
C VAL A 339 30.25 4.92 -0.39
N ALA A 340 31.07 5.92 -0.73
CA ALA A 340 32.53 5.80 -0.68
C ALA A 340 33.06 5.49 0.74
N VAL A 341 32.42 6.04 1.78
CA VAL A 341 32.86 5.85 3.17
C VAL A 341 32.18 4.64 3.82
N LEU A 342 30.96 4.31 3.41
CA LEU A 342 30.06 3.40 4.11
C LEU A 342 29.51 2.32 3.17
N GLY A 343 30.37 1.68 2.37
CA GLY A 343 30.09 0.84 1.17
C GLY A 343 28.85 -0.07 1.10
N ALA A 344 28.10 -0.29 2.18
CA ALA A 344 26.79 -0.93 2.19
C ALA A 344 25.60 -0.05 1.70
N TYR A 345 25.76 1.26 1.46
CA TYR A 345 24.62 2.13 1.11
C TYR A 345 24.05 1.89 -0.29
N ASP A 346 24.88 1.53 -1.27
CA ASP A 346 24.39 1.19 -2.62
C ASP A 346 23.55 -0.09 -2.60
N ASP A 347 24.00 -1.12 -1.87
CA ASP A 347 23.22 -2.33 -1.64
C ASP A 347 21.89 -2.03 -0.93
N TYR A 348 21.88 -1.09 0.02
CA TYR A 348 20.65 -0.67 0.70
C TYR A 348 19.68 0.07 -0.23
N GLN A 349 20.16 0.96 -1.10
CA GLN A 349 19.29 1.64 -2.05
C GLN A 349 18.76 0.69 -3.13
N ALA A 350 19.56 -0.27 -3.59
CA ALA A 350 19.13 -1.30 -4.53
C ALA A 350 18.09 -2.25 -3.91
N GLY A 351 18.16 -2.48 -2.60
CA GLY A 351 17.25 -3.36 -1.86
C GLY A 351 15.89 -2.76 -1.48
N VAL A 352 15.64 -1.48 -1.76
CA VAL A 352 14.44 -0.75 -1.33
C VAL A 352 13.81 0.03 -2.48
N ARG A 353 12.47 0.14 -2.51
CA ARG A 353 11.76 0.85 -3.59
C ARG A 353 11.73 2.36 -3.38
N ARG A 354 11.77 2.82 -2.12
CA ARG A 354 11.81 4.25 -1.79
C ARG A 354 13.20 4.85 -2.08
N ARG A 355 13.25 6.14 -2.42
CA ARG A 355 14.51 6.89 -2.43
C ARG A 355 14.97 7.08 -0.99
N ILE A 356 16.14 6.58 -0.61
CA ILE A 356 16.71 6.85 0.72
C ILE A 356 16.97 8.35 0.84
N ALA A 357 16.31 8.97 1.83
CA ALA A 357 16.49 10.38 2.12
C ALA A 357 17.92 10.63 2.66
N VAL A 358 18.55 11.67 2.11
CA VAL A 358 19.81 12.23 2.61
C VAL A 358 19.46 13.47 3.40
N VAL A 359 19.90 13.54 4.64
CA VAL A 359 19.47 14.55 5.60
C VAL A 359 20.68 15.32 6.08
N ARG A 360 20.67 16.64 5.87
CA ARG A 360 21.68 17.56 6.41
C ARG A 360 21.22 18.03 7.78
N LEU A 361 22.13 18.00 8.75
CA LEU A 361 21.95 18.47 10.12
C LEU A 361 22.84 19.70 10.32
N SER A 362 22.23 20.88 10.43
CA SER A 362 22.95 22.15 10.48
C SER A 362 22.91 22.74 11.89
N PRO A 363 24.03 23.16 12.50
CA PRO A 363 24.04 23.77 13.83
C PRO A 363 23.13 25.00 13.93
N CYS A 364 22.36 25.10 15.02
CA CYS A 364 21.59 26.29 15.34
C CYS A 364 22.56 27.39 15.82
N GLY A 365 23.09 28.20 14.90
CA GLY A 365 24.00 29.31 15.23
C GLY A 365 25.09 29.63 14.20
N SER A 366 25.25 28.84 13.14
CA SER A 366 26.19 29.18 12.05
C SER A 366 25.56 30.20 11.10
N PRO A 367 26.15 31.39 10.89
CA PRO A 367 25.66 32.32 9.87
C PRO A 367 25.84 31.67 8.48
N SER A 368 24.77 31.59 7.69
CA SER A 368 24.86 31.05 6.33
C SER A 368 25.89 31.85 5.53
N SER A 369 26.94 31.20 5.05
CA SER A 369 27.91 31.77 4.12
C SER A 369 27.27 31.92 2.73
N SER A 370 26.46 32.96 2.56
CA SER A 370 26.09 33.44 1.23
C SER A 370 27.33 34.08 0.58
N PRO A 371 27.74 33.70 -0.63
CA PRO A 371 28.90 34.29 -1.26
C PRO A 371 28.59 35.74 -1.65
N ARG A 372 29.12 36.70 -0.88
CA ARG A 372 29.17 38.11 -1.29
C ARG A 372 29.96 38.21 -2.59
N ARG A 373 29.24 38.41 -3.68
CA ARG A 373 29.75 38.84 -4.98
C ARG A 373 30.52 40.15 -4.77
N ARG A 374 31.85 40.09 -4.73
CA ARG A 374 32.71 41.28 -4.83
C ARG A 374 32.65 41.75 -6.29
N SER A 375 31.92 42.83 -6.56
CA SER A 375 32.14 43.60 -7.78
C SER A 375 33.47 44.33 -7.65
N ARG A 376 34.41 43.99 -8.52
CA ARG A 376 35.56 44.83 -8.85
C ARG A 376 35.25 45.54 -10.17
N ALA A 377 35.49 46.85 -10.15
CA ALA A 377 35.52 47.85 -11.23
C ALA A 377 34.44 48.92 -11.02
#